data_AF-A0A524EM91-F1
#
_entry.id   AF-A0A524EM91-F1
#
_cell.length_a   1.000
_cell.length_b   1.000
_cell.length_c   1.000
_cell.angle_alpha   90.00
_cell.angle_beta   90.00
_cell.angle_gamma   90.00
#
_symmetry.space_group_name_H-M   'P 1'
#
loop_
_entity.id
_entity.type
_entity.pdbx_description
1 polymer ?
#
loop_
_entity_poly.entity_id
_entity_poly.type
_entity_poly.pdbx_seq_one_letter_code
_entity_poly.pdbx_strand_id
1 'polypeptide(L)'
;MERPDYSTLASILEEMNKEGEFTASVLARDDGLLMASAASPKTNREVIAAMSGFVASTVERMRDELGLGQLRDISVRCSMGKAVFKKIASQGEQALLIAAIMPRNVRYHLRPIGKAATRIRHVLGYSD
;
A
#
# COMPACT_ATOMS: atom_id res chain seq x y z
N MET A 1 13.41 19.44 8.93
CA MET A 1 12.33 18.53 8.51
C MET A 1 11.82 17.82 9.75
N GLU A 2 10.61 18.13 10.18
CA GLU A 2 9.95 17.44 11.29
C GLU A 2 9.72 15.98 10.86
N ARG A 3 10.05 15.00 11.72
CA ARG A 3 9.83 13.59 11.39
C ARG A 3 8.32 13.36 11.26
N PRO A 4 7.82 12.80 10.15
CA PRO A 4 6.40 12.49 10.03
C PRO A 4 5.96 11.61 11.19
N ASP A 5 4.78 11.89 11.74
CA ASP A 5 4.23 11.10 12.85
C ASP A 5 3.82 9.71 12.35
N TYR A 6 4.75 8.77 12.44
CA TYR A 6 4.54 7.37 12.09
C TYR A 6 3.38 6.72 12.84
N SER A 7 3.00 7.24 14.02
CA SER A 7 1.84 6.73 14.76
C SER A 7 0.52 7.11 14.07
N THR A 8 0.45 8.29 13.46
CA THR A 8 -0.67 8.70 12.59
C THR A 8 -0.77 7.85 11.32
N LEU A 9 0.36 7.46 10.71
CA LEU A 9 0.34 6.56 9.55
C LEU A 9 -0.22 5.18 9.92
N ALA A 10 0.17 4.64 11.07
CA ALA A 10 -0.35 3.36 11.56
C ALA A 10 -1.86 3.42 11.84
N SER A 11 -2.36 4.49 12.48
CA SER A 11 -3.79 4.64 12.76
C SER A 11 -4.64 4.74 11.49
N ILE A 12 -4.15 5.43 10.44
CA ILE A 12 -4.82 5.46 9.13
C ILE A 12 -4.96 4.04 8.54
N LEU A 13 -3.91 3.22 8.65
CA LEU A 13 -3.92 1.82 8.17
C LEU A 13 -4.86 0.94 8.99
N GLU A 14 -4.95 1.15 10.31
CA GLU A 14 -5.88 0.44 11.19
C GLU A 14 -7.34 0.76 10.85
N GLU A 15 -7.67 2.04 10.67
CA GLU A 15 -8.99 2.48 10.22
C GLU A 15 -9.34 1.91 8.85
N MET A 16 -8.38 1.92 7.91
CA MET A 16 -8.54 1.31 6.59
C MET A 16 -8.87 -0.18 6.68
N ASN A 17 -8.15 -0.92 7.53
CA ASN A 17 -8.40 -2.35 7.72
C ASN A 17 -9.79 -2.60 8.32
N LYS A 18 -10.20 -1.79 9.29
CA LYS A 18 -11.51 -1.88 9.92
C LYS A 18 -12.65 -1.59 8.94
N GLU A 19 -12.53 -0.52 8.15
CA GLU A 19 -13.53 -0.16 7.13
C GLU A 19 -13.58 -1.15 5.96
N GLY A 20 -12.43 -1.73 5.59
CA GLY A 20 -12.31 -2.63 4.44
C GLY A 20 -12.40 -4.12 4.76
N GLU A 21 -12.50 -4.49 6.04
CA GLU A 21 -12.39 -5.88 6.53
C GLU A 21 -11.09 -6.57 6.06
N PHE A 22 -9.99 -5.81 6.07
CA PHE A 22 -8.68 -6.33 5.65
C PHE A 22 -8.01 -7.08 6.79
N THR A 23 -7.21 -8.09 6.43
CA THR A 23 -6.43 -8.89 7.38
C THR A 23 -5.19 -8.13 7.85
N ALA A 24 -4.57 -7.37 6.96
CA ALA A 24 -3.39 -6.58 7.27
C ALA A 24 -3.18 -5.49 6.21
N SER A 25 -2.45 -4.46 6.61
CA SER A 25 -1.89 -3.50 5.68
C SER A 25 -0.56 -2.93 6.14
N VAL A 26 0.24 -2.52 5.17
CA VAL A 26 1.52 -1.85 5.39
C VAL A 26 1.64 -0.66 4.44
N LEU A 27 2.34 0.36 4.91
CA LEU A 27 2.91 1.41 4.07
C LEU A 27 4.40 1.10 3.93
N ALA A 28 4.87 0.94 2.71
CA ALA A 28 6.26 0.64 2.40
C ALA A 28 6.78 1.52 1.26
N ARG A 29 8.09 1.67 1.17
CA ARG A 29 8.75 2.20 -0.02
C ARG A 29 8.74 1.18 -1.15
N ASP A 30 8.93 1.64 -2.37
CA ASP A 30 9.10 0.81 -3.57
C ASP A 30 10.39 -0.05 -3.59
N ASP A 31 11.31 0.18 -2.66
CA ASP A 31 12.45 -0.71 -2.36
C ASP A 31 12.14 -1.78 -1.30
N GLY A 32 10.93 -1.77 -0.73
CA GLY A 32 10.47 -2.74 0.26
C GLY A 32 10.73 -2.36 1.72
N LEU A 33 11.24 -1.16 2.00
CA LEU A 33 11.40 -0.69 3.37
C LEU A 33 10.06 -0.35 4.03
N LEU A 34 9.78 -0.95 5.19
CA LEU A 34 8.57 -0.72 5.97
C LEU A 34 8.57 0.68 6.63
N MET A 35 7.49 1.44 6.45
CA MET A 35 7.27 2.75 7.08
C MET A 35 6.25 2.67 8.22
N ALA A 36 5.12 2.00 7.99
CA ALA A 36 4.06 1.82 8.99
C ALA A 36 3.30 0.52 8.71
N SER A 37 2.65 -0.04 9.73
CA SER A 37 1.90 -1.29 9.60
C SER A 37 0.69 -1.31 10.50
N ALA A 38 -0.43 -1.83 9.99
CA ALA A 38 -1.55 -2.30 10.77
C ALA A 38 -1.75 -3.79 10.46
N ALA A 39 -1.19 -4.65 11.31
CA ALA A 39 -1.22 -6.09 11.12
C ALA A 39 -1.23 -6.78 12.49
N SER A 40 -1.89 -7.94 12.57
CA SER A 40 -1.79 -8.76 13.77
C SER A 40 -0.33 -9.22 13.99
N PRO A 41 0.11 -9.50 15.23
CA PRO A 41 1.45 -10.03 15.49
C PRO A 41 1.76 -11.35 14.77
N LYS A 42 0.73 -12.09 14.33
CA LYS A 42 0.87 -13.34 13.57
C LYS A 42 1.17 -13.11 12.09
N THR A 43 0.99 -11.88 11.60
CA THR A 43 1.23 -11.52 10.21
C THR A 43 2.60 -10.88 10.09
N ASN A 44 3.47 -11.45 9.26
CA ASN A 44 4.81 -10.90 9.06
C ASN A 44 4.78 -9.65 8.15
N ARG A 45 4.75 -8.48 8.77
CA ARG A 45 4.74 -7.17 8.09
C ARG A 45 5.98 -6.91 7.22
N GLU A 46 7.15 -7.42 7.60
CA GLU A 46 8.39 -7.27 6.83
C GLU A 46 8.30 -8.03 5.51
N VAL A 47 7.68 -9.22 5.52
CA VAL A 47 7.42 -9.97 4.29
C VAL A 47 6.46 -9.19 3.38
N ILE A 48 5.40 -8.58 3.90
CA ILE A 48 4.48 -7.79 3.07
C ILE A 48 5.20 -6.58 2.47
N ALA A 49 6.05 -5.89 3.24
CA ALA A 49 6.83 -4.76 2.76
C ALA A 49 7.82 -5.17 1.66
N ALA A 50 8.60 -6.24 1.88
CA ALA A 50 9.51 -6.80 0.88
C ALA A 50 8.79 -7.19 -0.42
N MET A 51 7.63 -7.84 -0.30
CA MET A 51 6.81 -8.20 -1.46
C MET A 51 6.28 -6.96 -2.21
N SER A 52 6.03 -5.86 -1.50
CA SER A 52 5.61 -4.59 -2.13
C SER A 52 6.71 -4.05 -3.04
N GLY A 53 7.96 -4.06 -2.59
CA GLY A 53 9.10 -3.64 -3.41
C GLY A 53 9.32 -4.57 -4.61
N PHE A 54 9.30 -5.88 -4.39
CA PHE A 54 9.43 -6.87 -5.46
C PHE A 54 8.36 -6.74 -6.55
N VAL A 55 7.09 -6.58 -6.16
CA VAL A 55 6.00 -6.43 -7.12
C VAL A 55 6.09 -5.08 -7.83
N ALA A 56 6.40 -3.99 -7.10
CA ALA A 56 6.59 -2.68 -7.70
C ALA A 56 7.67 -2.71 -8.78
N SER A 57 8.88 -3.21 -8.47
CA SER A 57 9.98 -3.27 -9.44
C SER A 57 9.63 -4.12 -10.67
N THR A 58 8.96 -5.25 -10.45
CA THR A 58 8.56 -6.16 -11.54
C THR A 58 7.53 -5.52 -12.46
N VAL A 59 6.51 -4.89 -11.88
CA VAL A 59 5.41 -4.28 -12.63
C VAL A 59 5.83 -2.96 -13.29
N GLU A 60 6.74 -2.20 -12.69
CA GLU A 60 7.34 -1.00 -13.30
C GLU A 60 8.07 -1.35 -14.60
N ARG A 61 8.85 -2.44 -14.62
CA ARG A 61 9.45 -2.93 -15.87
C ARG A 61 8.38 -3.39 -16.87
N MET A 62 7.41 -4.17 -16.42
CA MET A 62 6.34 -4.68 -17.28
C MET A 62 5.56 -3.56 -17.95
N ARG A 63 5.21 -2.48 -17.24
CA ARG A 63 4.45 -1.35 -17.81
C ARG A 63 5.24 -0.58 -18.86
N ASP A 64 6.56 -0.49 -18.71
CA ASP A 64 7.43 0.20 -19.66
C ASP A 64 7.51 -0.60 -20.97
N GLU A 65 7.76 -1.91 -20.88
CA GLU A 65 7.80 -2.83 -22.04
C GLU A 65 6.46 -2.91 -22.78
N LEU A 66 5.35 -2.80 -22.06
CA LEU A 66 3.99 -2.86 -22.62
C LEU A 66 3.40 -1.49 -22.98
N GLY A 67 4.12 -0.38 -22.72
CA GLY A 67 3.65 0.98 -23.04
C GLY A 67 2.38 1.41 -22.28
N LEU A 68 2.20 0.99 -21.02
CA LEU A 68 0.95 1.16 -20.26
C LEU A 68 0.83 2.49 -19.50
N GLY A 69 1.81 3.39 -19.63
CA GLY A 69 1.86 4.64 -18.87
C GLY A 69 2.24 4.43 -17.40
N GLN A 70 1.68 5.23 -16.49
CA GLN A 70 2.07 5.24 -15.06
C GLN A 70 1.36 4.16 -14.24
N LEU A 71 2.11 3.48 -13.36
CA LEU A 71 1.55 2.54 -12.39
C LEU A 71 0.63 3.26 -11.38
N ARG A 72 -0.60 2.76 -11.22
CA ARG A 72 -1.57 3.26 -10.22
C ARG A 72 -1.77 2.27 -9.08
N ASP A 73 -2.13 1.04 -9.40
CA ASP A 73 -2.28 -0.04 -8.44
C ASP A 73 -2.09 -1.42 -9.09
N ILE A 74 -1.90 -2.43 -8.25
CA ILE A 74 -1.76 -3.84 -8.62
C ILE A 74 -2.75 -4.63 -7.75
N SER A 75 -3.54 -5.49 -8.38
CA SER A 75 -4.47 -6.38 -7.68
C SER A 75 -4.16 -7.84 -8.00
N VAL A 76 -3.83 -8.62 -6.96
CA VAL A 76 -3.58 -10.05 -7.04
C VAL A 76 -4.75 -10.78 -6.37
N ARG A 77 -5.45 -11.63 -7.12
CA ARG A 77 -6.59 -12.41 -6.63
C ARG A 77 -6.21 -13.89 -6.58
N CYS A 78 -6.26 -14.47 -5.40
CA CYS A 78 -5.91 -15.85 -5.14
C CYS A 78 -7.12 -16.62 -4.60
N SER A 79 -7.04 -17.96 -4.62
CA SER A 79 -8.10 -18.84 -4.09
C SER A 79 -8.43 -18.61 -2.62
N MET A 80 -7.44 -18.13 -1.84
CA MET A 80 -7.55 -17.90 -0.40
C MET A 80 -7.74 -16.43 0.01
N GLY A 81 -7.48 -15.47 -0.89
CA GLY A 81 -7.44 -14.06 -0.51
C GLY A 81 -7.08 -13.14 -1.66
N LYS A 82 -6.91 -11.86 -1.36
CA LYS A 82 -6.48 -10.84 -2.32
C LYS A 82 -5.38 -9.99 -1.70
N ALA A 83 -4.47 -9.53 -2.54
CA ALA A 83 -3.49 -8.51 -2.22
C ALA A 83 -3.67 -7.32 -3.17
N VAL A 84 -3.62 -6.11 -2.63
CA VAL A 84 -3.67 -4.88 -3.42
C VAL A 84 -2.49 -4.01 -3.04
N PHE A 85 -1.73 -3.57 -4.04
CA PHE A 85 -0.61 -2.66 -3.87
C PHE A 85 -0.96 -1.35 -4.57
N LYS A 86 -1.24 -0.29 -3.82
CA LYS A 86 -1.58 1.02 -4.37
C LYS A 86 -0.40 1.96 -4.27
N LYS A 87 0.04 2.49 -5.42
CA LYS A 87 1.10 3.49 -5.46
C LYS A 87 0.57 4.82 -4.90
N ILE A 88 1.29 5.36 -3.93
CA ILE A 88 1.18 6.71 -3.42
C ILE A 88 2.40 7.45 -3.94
N ALA A 89 2.24 8.16 -5.05
CA ALA A 89 3.29 9.01 -5.59
C ALA A 89 3.08 10.46 -5.16
N SER A 90 4.19 11.17 -4.99
CA SER A 90 4.29 12.60 -5.31
C SER A 90 5.38 12.76 -6.37
N GLN A 91 5.30 13.79 -7.21
CA GLN A 91 6.29 14.00 -8.25
C GLN A 91 7.67 14.29 -7.64
N GLY A 92 8.70 13.56 -8.11
CA GLY A 92 10.09 13.77 -7.70
C GLY A 92 10.48 13.18 -6.34
N GLU A 93 9.55 12.53 -5.63
CA GLU A 93 9.81 11.90 -4.33
C GLU A 93 9.88 10.37 -4.40
N GLN A 94 10.45 9.77 -3.36
CA GLN A 94 10.47 8.32 -3.19
C GLN A 94 9.05 7.75 -3.24
N ALA A 95 8.81 6.79 -4.14
CA ALA A 95 7.49 6.20 -4.26
C ALA A 95 7.15 5.35 -3.03
N LEU A 96 5.91 5.48 -2.57
CA LEU A 96 5.35 4.69 -1.49
C LEU A 96 4.24 3.79 -2.03
N LEU A 97 4.02 2.67 -1.36
CA LEU A 97 2.94 1.74 -1.63
C LEU A 97 2.16 1.45 -0.34
N ILE A 98 0.84 1.53 -0.43
CA ILE A 98 -0.02 0.79 0.50
C ILE A 98 -0.13 -0.63 -0.04
N ALA A 99 0.27 -1.62 0.75
CA ALA A 99 -0.09 -3.01 0.51
C ALA A 99 -1.18 -3.43 1.48
N ALA A 100 -2.30 -3.92 0.95
CA ALA A 100 -3.45 -4.40 1.71
C ALA A 100 -3.73 -5.87 1.39
N ILE A 101 -3.83 -6.69 2.43
CA ILE A 101 -4.15 -8.11 2.35
C ILE A 101 -5.54 -8.34 2.91
N MET A 102 -6.37 -9.07 2.18
CA MET A 102 -7.78 -9.23 2.54
C MET A 102 -8.33 -10.61 2.20
N PRO A 103 -9.37 -11.07 2.91
CA PRO A 103 -10.09 -12.30 2.57
C PRO A 103 -10.69 -12.27 1.17
N ARG A 104 -10.89 -13.45 0.57
CA ARG A 104 -11.40 -13.56 -0.82
C ARG A 104 -12.79 -12.93 -1.02
N ASN A 105 -13.62 -12.91 0.03
CA ASN A 105 -14.99 -12.42 0.02
C ASN A 105 -15.10 -10.89 0.04
N VAL A 106 -14.02 -10.15 0.33
CA VAL A 106 -14.01 -8.69 0.27
C VAL A 106 -14.20 -8.24 -1.18
N ARG A 107 -15.39 -7.70 -1.49
CA ARG A 107 -15.75 -7.27 -2.86
C ARG A 107 -15.25 -5.86 -3.17
N TYR A 108 -15.39 -4.92 -2.24
CA TYR A 108 -15.12 -3.50 -2.45
C TYR A 108 -13.95 -3.01 -1.58
N HIS A 109 -12.73 -3.06 -2.11
CA HIS A 109 -11.52 -2.63 -1.39
C HIS A 109 -10.98 -1.27 -1.83
N LEU A 110 -11.39 -0.78 -3.01
CA LEU A 110 -10.82 0.45 -3.60
C LEU A 110 -11.14 1.70 -2.78
N ARG A 111 -12.32 1.79 -2.17
CA ARG A 111 -12.75 2.96 -1.41
C ARG A 111 -11.95 3.15 -0.11
N PRO A 112 -11.85 2.15 0.80
CA PRO A 112 -11.00 2.27 1.99
C PRO A 112 -9.55 2.60 1.65
N ILE A 113 -8.97 1.91 0.66
CA ILE A 113 -7.59 2.14 0.22
C ILE A 113 -7.43 3.56 -0.37
N GLY A 114 -8.39 4.03 -1.16
CA GLY A 114 -8.37 5.39 -1.71
C GLY A 114 -8.42 6.46 -0.62
N LYS A 115 -9.33 6.32 0.36
CA LYS A 115 -9.44 7.23 1.50
C LYS A 115 -8.14 7.26 2.33
N ALA A 116 -7.56 6.09 2.59
CA ALA A 116 -6.29 5.98 3.30
C ALA A 116 -5.14 6.64 2.52
N ALA A 117 -5.05 6.40 1.19
CA ALA A 117 -4.04 7.01 0.35
C ALA A 117 -4.10 8.54 0.38
N THR A 118 -5.29 9.14 0.26
CA THR A 118 -5.46 10.59 0.36
C THR A 118 -5.01 11.14 1.72
N ARG A 119 -5.39 10.48 2.82
CA ARG A 119 -4.96 10.89 4.17
C ARG A 119 -3.46 10.78 4.37
N ILE A 120 -2.85 9.69 3.89
CA ILE A 120 -1.39 9.50 3.97
C ILE A 120 -0.65 10.56 3.17
N ARG A 121 -1.11 10.89 1.95
CA ARG A 121 -0.52 12.01 1.18
C ARG A 121 -0.55 13.31 1.95
N HIS A 122 -1.69 13.63 2.57
CA HIS A 122 -1.84 14.84 3.37
C HIS A 122 -0.87 14.87 4.56
N VAL A 123 -0.73 13.76 5.29
CA VAL A 123 0.21 13.65 6.43
C VAL A 123 1.67 13.79 5.98
N LEU A 124 2.00 13.29 4.78
CA LEU A 124 3.36 13.35 4.23
C LEU A 124 3.65 14.64 3.46
N GLY A 125 2.67 15.52 3.28
CA GLY A 125 2.82 16.76 2.49
C GLY A 125 2.90 16.52 0.98
N TYR A 126 2.43 15.37 0.48
CA TYR A 126 2.46 15.02 -0.93
C TYR A 126 1.26 15.67 -1.66
N SER A 127 1.53 16.45 -2.71
CA SER A 127 0.50 17.00 -3.62
C SER A 127 0.04 15.94 -4.64
N ASP A 128 -1.24 16.00 -5.03
CA ASP A 128 -1.88 15.13 -6.05
C ASP A 128 -1.38 15.37 -7.48
#